data_AF-A0A813HH75-F1
#
_entry.id   AF-A0A813HH75-F1
#
_cell.length_a   1.000
_cell.length_b   1.000
_cell.length_c   1.000
_cell.angle_alpha   90.00
_cell.angle_beta   90.00
_cell.angle_gamma   90.00
#
_symmetry.space_group_name_H-M   'P 1'
#
loop_
_entity.id
_entity.type
_entity.pdbx_description
1 polymer ?
#
loop_
_entity_poly.entity_id
_entity_poly.type
_entity_poly.pdbx_seq_one_letter_code
_entity_poly.pdbx_strand_id
1 'polypeptide(L)'
;MSDNCTTNPDFCNFNRVHLTYCDGNSFSGNADQPLVVKGLDGKDKPLYFRGRRILDAVLETLFTMGLNKAERVLLTGCSAGGLAAFLHTDYVHTQLKAFAPSLTQFKSSPISGFFLLHDNVEHKPVYPEQMKYIFNLANSTHGLNDKCIAAASDEDKWKCNFAEIVYAFTDAPIFPLNSAKDSWQTGCILAPEFTAVYPQQTTADNGNCSAVPGWQTSQERLRKFHRGPKRLQCIPEGCLERIH
;
A
#
# COMPACT_ATOMS: atom_id res chain seq x y z
N MET A 1 -16.89 -4.99 -4.66
CA MET A 1 -17.78 -3.93 -4.12
C MET A 1 -19.20 -3.96 -4.70
N SER A 2 -19.56 -4.83 -5.65
CA SER A 2 -20.94 -4.93 -6.12
C SER A 2 -21.85 -5.61 -5.08
N ASP A 3 -23.12 -5.22 -5.05
CA ASP A 3 -24.21 -5.85 -4.30
C ASP A 3 -24.93 -6.96 -5.11
N ASN A 4 -24.58 -7.13 -6.39
CA ASN A 4 -25.10 -8.22 -7.20
C ASN A 4 -24.38 -9.54 -6.86
N CYS A 5 -25.13 -10.50 -6.32
CA CYS A 5 -24.60 -11.81 -5.93
C CYS A 5 -24.15 -12.70 -7.11
N THR A 6 -24.44 -12.33 -8.36
CA THR A 6 -23.87 -13.03 -9.54
C THR A 6 -22.42 -12.62 -9.76
N THR A 7 -22.12 -11.32 -9.57
CA THR A 7 -20.77 -10.76 -9.76
C THR A 7 -19.92 -10.84 -8.48
N ASN A 8 -20.57 -10.78 -7.31
CA ASN A 8 -19.93 -10.84 -6.00
C ASN A 8 -20.63 -11.88 -5.11
N PRO A 9 -20.51 -13.17 -5.44
CA PRO A 9 -21.26 -14.23 -4.76
C PRO A 9 -20.95 -14.33 -3.26
N ASP A 10 -19.71 -14.07 -2.86
CA ASP A 10 -19.28 -14.27 -1.48
C ASP A 10 -19.60 -13.07 -0.55
N PHE A 11 -19.62 -11.85 -1.09
CA PHE A 11 -19.72 -10.63 -0.29
C PHE A 11 -20.86 -9.68 -0.69
N CYS A 12 -21.81 -10.10 -1.54
CA CYS A 12 -22.93 -9.24 -1.97
C CYS A 12 -23.82 -8.75 -0.81
N ASN A 13 -23.90 -9.50 0.28
CA ASN A 13 -24.69 -9.14 1.47
C ASN A 13 -23.89 -8.41 2.55
N PHE A 14 -22.60 -8.15 2.34
CA PHE A 14 -21.79 -7.41 3.31
C PHE A 14 -22.10 -5.92 3.24
N ASN A 15 -21.98 -5.24 4.38
CA ASN A 15 -21.82 -3.79 4.40
C ASN A 15 -20.50 -3.43 3.68
N ARG A 16 -20.56 -2.43 2.81
CA ARG A 16 -19.43 -2.02 1.98
C ARG A 16 -19.07 -0.59 2.29
N VAL A 17 -17.81 -0.37 2.64
CA VAL A 17 -17.27 0.96 2.92
C VAL A 17 -16.11 1.21 1.97
N HIS A 18 -16.10 2.39 1.34
CA HIS A 18 -15.00 2.83 0.50
C HIS A 18 -14.30 4.01 1.17
N LEU A 19 -13.02 3.84 1.47
CA LEU A 19 -12.16 4.90 2.00
C LEU A 19 -11.47 5.59 0.82
N THR A 20 -11.81 6.85 0.58
CA THR A 20 -11.17 7.64 -0.47
C THR A 20 -9.71 7.92 -0.10
N TYR A 21 -8.80 7.58 -1.00
CA TYR A 21 -7.37 7.87 -0.83
C TYR A 21 -7.08 9.36 -1.08
N CYS A 22 -6.75 10.10 -0.03
CA CYS A 22 -6.54 11.55 -0.10
C CYS A 22 -5.32 12.06 0.71
N ASP A 23 -4.52 11.17 1.30
CA ASP A 23 -3.37 11.54 2.13
C ASP A 23 -2.03 11.45 1.40
N GLY A 24 -1.97 10.75 0.27
CA GLY A 24 -0.78 10.63 -0.57
C GLY A 24 0.32 9.73 -0.02
N ASN A 25 0.11 9.00 1.09
CA ASN A 25 1.11 8.11 1.66
C ASN A 25 0.48 6.85 2.32
N SER A 26 -0.45 6.20 1.62
CA SER A 26 -1.10 4.95 2.05
C SER A 26 -1.61 4.97 3.50
N PHE A 27 -2.22 6.07 3.93
CA PHE A 27 -2.69 6.32 5.29
C PHE A 27 -1.62 6.31 6.40
N SER A 28 -0.33 6.44 6.07
CA SER A 28 0.76 6.36 7.06
C SER A 28 1.26 7.72 7.58
N GLY A 29 0.95 8.82 6.88
CA GLY A 29 1.38 10.15 7.31
C GLY A 29 0.73 10.61 8.61
N ASN A 30 1.49 11.28 9.47
CA ASN A 30 0.98 11.88 10.72
C ASN A 30 1.60 13.27 11.01
N ALA A 31 1.87 14.05 9.97
CA ALA A 31 2.44 15.39 10.10
C ALA A 31 1.46 16.37 10.76
N ASP A 32 1.94 17.11 11.76
CA ASP A 32 1.17 18.16 12.43
C ASP A 32 0.93 19.37 11.53
N GLN A 33 2.00 19.88 10.93
CA GLN A 33 1.96 21.06 10.08
C GLN A 33 1.82 20.66 8.60
N PRO A 34 1.03 21.42 7.81
CA PRO A 34 0.99 21.20 6.37
C PRO A 34 2.31 21.61 5.71
N LEU A 35 2.63 20.97 4.59
CA LEU A 35 3.63 21.46 3.66
C LEU A 35 2.99 22.55 2.79
N VAL A 36 3.53 23.76 2.79
CA VAL A 36 3.07 24.83 1.89
C VAL A 36 3.79 24.69 0.54
N VAL A 37 3.02 24.48 -0.52
CA VAL A 37 3.54 24.39 -1.90
C VAL A 37 2.91 25.44 -2.79
N LYS A 38 3.58 25.81 -3.88
CA LYS A 38 2.97 26.64 -4.94
C LYS A 38 2.04 25.78 -5.79
N GLY A 39 0.77 26.14 -5.82
CA GLY A 39 -0.21 25.54 -6.73
C GLY A 39 0.03 25.95 -8.18
N LEU A 40 -0.67 25.28 -9.10
CA LEU A 40 -0.62 25.61 -10.54
C LEU A 40 -1.10 27.04 -10.86
N ASP A 41 -1.84 27.65 -9.94
CA ASP A 41 -2.28 29.05 -9.97
C ASP A 41 -1.27 30.03 -9.37
N GLY A 42 -0.06 29.56 -9.02
CA GLY A 42 1.01 30.35 -8.40
C GLY A 42 0.77 30.71 -6.93
N LYS A 43 -0.35 30.27 -6.34
CA LYS A 43 -0.71 30.58 -4.95
C LYS A 43 -0.18 29.54 -3.99
N ASP A 44 0.12 29.96 -2.76
CA ASP A 44 0.47 29.04 -1.69
C ASP A 44 -0.74 28.17 -1.32
N LYS A 45 -0.54 26.85 -1.33
CA LYS A 45 -1.54 25.84 -0.98
C LYS A 45 -0.97 24.88 0.06
N PRO A 46 -1.71 24.60 1.14
CA PRO A 46 -1.29 23.61 2.12
C PRO A 46 -1.56 22.19 1.60
N LEU A 47 -0.57 21.31 1.70
CA LEU A 47 -0.70 19.87 1.56
C LEU A 47 -0.62 19.20 2.94
N TYR A 48 -1.57 18.31 3.22
CA TYR A 48 -1.69 17.64 4.50
C TYR A 48 -1.36 16.15 4.37
N PHE A 49 -0.33 15.71 5.09
CA PHE A 49 0.04 14.30 5.19
C PHE A 49 -0.46 13.71 6.50
N ARG A 50 -1.78 13.50 6.59
CA ARG A 50 -2.48 13.12 7.83
C ARG A 50 -3.22 11.79 7.71
N GLY A 51 -2.68 10.88 6.89
CA GLY A 51 -3.22 9.56 6.63
C GLY A 51 -3.66 8.80 7.88
N ARG A 52 -2.83 8.77 8.93
CA ARG A 52 -3.16 8.05 10.16
C ARG A 52 -4.38 8.63 10.85
N ARG A 53 -4.48 9.96 10.94
CA ARG A 53 -5.63 10.64 11.55
C ARG A 53 -6.91 10.44 10.74
N ILE A 54 -6.80 10.37 9.41
CA ILE A 54 -7.93 10.05 8.55
C ILE A 54 -8.42 8.62 8.84
N LEU A 55 -7.51 7.65 8.95
CA LEU A 55 -7.87 6.27 9.29
C LEU A 55 -8.55 6.19 10.66
N ASP A 56 -8.00 6.85 11.67
CA ASP A 56 -8.56 6.89 13.03
C ASP A 56 -10.00 7.47 13.01
N ALA A 57 -10.18 8.66 12.43
CA ALA A 57 -11.48 9.32 12.34
C ALA A 57 -12.52 8.49 11.56
N VAL A 58 -12.09 7.80 10.50
CA VAL A 58 -12.96 6.90 9.75
C VAL A 58 -13.40 5.72 10.61
N LEU A 59 -12.47 5.04 11.31
CA LEU A 59 -12.81 3.91 12.17
C LEU A 59 -13.77 4.33 13.29
N GLU A 60 -13.48 5.43 13.98
CA GLU A 60 -14.36 6.01 15.00
C GLU A 60 -15.77 6.25 14.46
N THR A 61 -15.87 6.89 13.30
CA THR A 61 -17.16 7.15 12.64
C THR A 61 -17.88 5.84 12.31
N LEU A 62 -17.18 4.87 11.71
CA LEU A 62 -17.77 3.59 11.33
C LEU A 62 -18.27 2.78 12.53
N PHE A 63 -17.57 2.85 13.68
CA PHE A 63 -18.04 2.22 14.91
C PHE A 63 -19.40 2.78 15.34
N THR A 64 -19.64 4.09 15.20
CA THR A 64 -20.96 4.69 15.46
C THR A 64 -22.02 4.28 14.43
N MET A 65 -21.61 3.93 13.21
CA MET A 65 -22.48 3.54 12.10
C MET A 65 -22.76 2.03 12.05
N GLY A 66 -22.35 1.27 13.07
CA GLY A 66 -22.66 -0.15 13.22
C GLY A 66 -21.49 -1.11 12.99
N LEU A 67 -20.29 -0.63 12.68
CA LEU A 67 -19.09 -1.48 12.63
C LEU A 67 -18.81 -2.14 13.99
N ASN A 68 -19.22 -1.51 15.09
CA ASN A 68 -19.12 -2.07 16.44
C ASN A 68 -19.98 -3.33 16.67
N LYS A 69 -20.91 -3.64 15.75
CA LYS A 69 -21.74 -4.85 15.77
C LYS A 69 -21.29 -5.88 14.74
N ALA A 70 -20.25 -5.60 13.95
CA ALA A 70 -19.81 -6.49 12.89
C ALA A 70 -19.20 -7.78 13.45
N GLU A 71 -19.72 -8.93 13.01
CA GLU A 71 -19.15 -10.23 13.36
C GLU A 71 -17.96 -10.61 12.48
N ARG A 72 -18.00 -10.20 11.21
CA ARG A 72 -17.01 -10.53 10.19
C ARG A 72 -16.57 -9.26 9.48
N VAL A 73 -15.27 -9.03 9.40
CA VAL A 73 -14.68 -7.87 8.72
C VAL A 73 -13.59 -8.32 7.76
N LEU A 74 -13.67 -7.83 6.52
CA LEU A 74 -12.63 -7.96 5.51
C LEU A 74 -12.04 -6.57 5.22
N LEU A 75 -10.76 -6.36 5.58
CA LEU A 75 -10.00 -5.19 5.17
C LEU A 75 -9.39 -5.44 3.79
N THR A 76 -9.58 -4.55 2.82
CA THR A 76 -8.98 -4.71 1.49
C THR A 76 -8.72 -3.35 0.84
N GLY A 77 -7.84 -3.34 -0.15
CA GLY A 77 -7.52 -2.19 -0.97
C GLY A 77 -6.68 -2.60 -2.17
N CYS A 78 -6.60 -1.73 -3.17
CA CYS A 78 -5.86 -1.95 -4.42
C CYS A 78 -4.73 -0.92 -4.56
N SER A 79 -3.56 -1.33 -5.09
CA SER A 79 -2.41 -0.44 -5.31
C SER A 79 -1.96 0.23 -4.00
N ALA A 80 -1.93 1.57 -3.92
CA ALA A 80 -1.66 2.29 -2.67
C ALA A 80 -2.62 1.91 -1.53
N GLY A 81 -3.88 1.58 -1.84
CA GLY A 81 -4.82 1.04 -0.85
C GLY A 81 -4.49 -0.41 -0.44
N GLY A 82 -3.87 -1.19 -1.32
CA GLY A 82 -3.35 -2.52 -1.01
C GLY A 82 -2.13 -2.43 -0.08
N LEU A 83 -1.23 -1.48 -0.35
CA LEU A 83 -0.13 -1.16 0.55
C LEU A 83 -0.67 -0.70 1.91
N ALA A 84 -1.65 0.21 1.94
CA ALA A 84 -2.33 0.62 3.17
C ALA A 84 -2.90 -0.58 3.96
N ALA A 85 -3.54 -1.54 3.27
CA ALA A 85 -4.01 -2.75 3.92
C ALA A 85 -2.85 -3.54 4.56
N PHE A 86 -1.69 -3.70 3.93
CA PHE A 86 -0.51 -4.28 4.59
C PHE A 86 -0.06 -3.48 5.82
N LEU A 87 0.10 -2.17 5.69
CA LEU A 87 0.66 -1.31 6.73
C LEU A 87 -0.22 -1.25 7.99
N HIS A 88 -1.55 -1.25 7.80
CA HIS A 88 -2.51 -0.96 8.88
C HIS A 88 -3.31 -2.18 9.37
N THR A 89 -3.06 -3.38 8.82
CA THR A 89 -3.84 -4.58 9.14
C THR A 89 -3.94 -4.83 10.66
N ASP A 90 -2.81 -4.87 11.36
CA ASP A 90 -2.80 -5.12 12.81
C ASP A 90 -3.43 -3.99 13.61
N TYR A 91 -3.26 -2.75 13.15
CA TYR A 91 -3.86 -1.59 13.79
C TYR A 91 -5.39 -1.66 13.71
N VAL A 92 -5.94 -1.84 12.50
CA VAL A 92 -7.39 -1.98 12.28
C VAL A 92 -7.94 -3.17 13.06
N HIS A 93 -7.25 -4.31 13.05
CA HIS A 93 -7.67 -5.49 13.82
C HIS A 93 -7.69 -5.22 15.33
N THR A 94 -6.71 -4.47 15.85
CA THR A 94 -6.67 -4.08 17.26
C THR A 94 -7.83 -3.17 17.63
N GLN A 95 -8.15 -2.17 16.79
CA GLN A 95 -9.32 -1.31 16.97
C GLN A 95 -10.62 -2.12 16.95
N LEU A 96 -10.78 -3.04 16.00
CA LEU A 96 -11.97 -3.90 15.93
C LEU A 96 -12.12 -4.77 17.18
N LYS A 97 -11.04 -5.38 17.69
CA LYS A 97 -11.10 -6.15 18.95
C LYS A 97 -11.49 -5.29 20.16
N ALA A 98 -11.09 -4.03 20.18
CA ALA A 98 -11.40 -3.11 21.27
C ALA A 98 -12.85 -2.60 21.22
N PHE A 99 -13.39 -2.33 20.03
CA PHE A 99 -14.66 -1.61 19.86
C PHE A 99 -15.79 -2.42 19.21
N ALA A 100 -15.52 -3.62 18.67
CA ALA A 100 -16.53 -4.52 18.11
C ALA A 100 -16.56 -5.86 18.88
N PRO A 101 -17.25 -5.93 20.03
CA PRO A 101 -17.26 -7.13 20.88
C PRO A 101 -17.88 -8.38 20.22
N SER A 102 -18.66 -8.21 19.13
CA SER A 102 -19.21 -9.32 18.35
C SER A 102 -18.25 -9.88 17.30
N LEU A 103 -17.06 -9.30 17.13
CA LEU A 103 -16.09 -9.73 16.12
C LEU A 103 -15.66 -11.18 16.36
N THR A 104 -15.99 -12.06 15.43
CA THR A 104 -15.57 -13.47 15.41
C THR A 104 -14.54 -13.74 14.32
N GLN A 105 -14.51 -12.93 13.26
CA GLN A 105 -13.61 -13.13 12.14
C GLN A 105 -13.08 -11.80 11.58
N PHE A 106 -11.77 -11.71 11.48
CA PHE A 106 -11.08 -10.64 10.75
C PHE A 106 -10.13 -11.25 9.73
N LYS A 107 -10.19 -10.74 8.50
CA LYS A 107 -9.26 -11.06 7.41
C LYS A 107 -8.84 -9.78 6.72
N SER A 108 -7.63 -9.77 6.17
CA SER A 108 -7.14 -8.70 5.30
C SER A 108 -6.74 -9.27 3.95
N SER A 109 -7.09 -8.59 2.87
CA SER A 109 -6.80 -9.02 1.49
C SER A 109 -6.23 -7.85 0.69
N PRO A 110 -4.95 -7.49 0.88
CA PRO A 110 -4.30 -6.44 0.10
C PRO A 110 -4.11 -6.90 -1.36
N ILE A 111 -4.48 -6.04 -2.31
CA ILE A 111 -4.42 -6.32 -3.75
C ILE A 111 -3.43 -5.39 -4.43
N SER A 112 -2.50 -5.92 -5.22
CA SER A 112 -1.48 -5.15 -5.96
C SER A 112 -0.72 -4.12 -5.10
N GLY A 113 -0.54 -4.40 -3.81
CA GLY A 113 0.06 -3.49 -2.84
C GLY A 113 1.45 -3.89 -2.36
N PHE A 114 2.02 -4.97 -2.92
CA PHE A 114 3.33 -5.48 -2.54
C PHE A 114 4.40 -4.90 -3.48
N PHE A 115 4.80 -3.66 -3.19
CA PHE A 115 5.90 -2.99 -3.90
C PHE A 115 7.25 -3.36 -3.26
N LEU A 116 8.22 -3.72 -4.10
CA LEU A 116 9.53 -4.20 -3.67
C LEU A 116 10.46 -3.06 -3.27
N LEU A 117 11.22 -3.28 -2.20
CA LEU A 117 12.38 -2.45 -1.86
C LEU A 117 13.55 -2.90 -2.74
N HIS A 118 13.62 -2.34 -3.95
CA HIS A 118 14.58 -2.80 -4.95
C HIS A 118 15.09 -1.62 -5.79
N ASP A 119 16.34 -1.75 -6.26
CA ASP A 119 16.96 -0.80 -7.17
C ASP A 119 16.36 -0.90 -8.58
N ASN A 120 16.51 0.12 -9.40
CA ASN A 120 16.15 0.01 -10.82
C ASN A 120 17.17 -0.85 -11.60
N VAL A 121 16.96 -1.02 -12.90
CA VAL A 121 17.88 -1.77 -13.78
C VAL A 121 19.30 -1.17 -13.88
N GLU A 122 19.49 0.09 -13.49
CA GLU A 122 20.80 0.75 -13.42
C GLU A 122 21.48 0.58 -12.04
N HIS A 123 20.93 -0.23 -11.14
CA HIS A 123 21.38 -0.40 -9.75
C HIS A 123 21.31 0.89 -8.92
N LYS A 124 20.30 1.74 -9.19
CA LYS A 124 20.04 2.95 -8.40
C LYS A 124 18.82 2.76 -7.49
N PRO A 125 18.89 3.17 -6.22
CA PRO A 125 17.80 2.98 -5.24
C PRO A 125 16.71 4.06 -5.36
N VAL A 126 16.22 4.35 -6.57
CA VAL A 126 15.37 5.55 -6.78
C VAL A 126 14.03 5.45 -6.04
N TYR A 127 13.31 4.34 -6.18
CA TYR A 127 12.06 4.12 -5.43
C TYR A 127 12.28 4.01 -3.90
N PRO A 128 13.30 3.26 -3.40
CA PRO A 128 13.70 3.32 -2.01
C PRO A 128 13.91 4.75 -1.47
N GLU A 129 14.64 5.60 -2.19
CA GLU A 129 14.89 7.00 -1.78
C GLU A 129 13.61 7.85 -1.80
N GLN A 130 12.71 7.64 -2.77
CA GLN A 130 11.40 8.29 -2.80
C GLN A 130 10.54 7.90 -1.59
N MET A 131 10.52 6.61 -1.25
CA MET A 131 9.78 6.09 -0.10
C MET A 131 10.37 6.58 1.23
N LYS A 132 11.70 6.70 1.32
CA LYS A 132 12.38 7.33 2.45
C LYS A 132 12.03 8.82 2.55
N TYR A 133 12.02 9.53 1.43
CA TYR A 133 11.64 10.95 1.38
C TYR A 133 10.20 11.17 1.86
N ILE A 134 9.22 10.44 1.31
CA ILE A 134 7.81 10.61 1.73
C ILE A 134 7.59 10.19 3.17
N PHE A 135 8.27 9.14 3.67
CA PHE A 135 8.22 8.75 5.07
C PHE A 135 8.60 9.91 6.00
N ASN A 136 9.72 10.59 5.70
CA ASN A 136 10.22 11.73 6.46
C ASN A 136 9.31 12.95 6.32
N LEU A 137 8.92 13.29 5.08
CA LEU A 137 8.06 14.43 4.79
C LEU A 137 6.71 14.34 5.51
N ALA A 138 6.14 13.14 5.53
CA ALA A 138 4.82 12.88 6.12
C ALA A 138 4.88 12.56 7.63
N ASN A 139 6.05 12.55 8.26
CA ASN A 139 6.27 12.15 9.65
C ASN A 139 5.56 10.82 9.98
N SER A 140 5.91 9.76 9.24
CA SER A 140 5.09 8.55 9.19
C SER A 140 5.37 7.55 10.33
N THR A 141 6.35 7.80 11.18
CA THR A 141 6.77 6.89 12.26
C THR A 141 5.61 6.39 13.11
N HIS A 142 4.64 7.25 13.44
CA HIS A 142 3.48 6.93 14.27
C HIS A 142 2.25 6.46 13.48
N GLY A 143 2.35 6.40 12.14
CA GLY A 143 1.30 5.88 11.27
C GLY A 143 1.61 4.52 10.67
N LEU A 144 2.71 3.86 11.08
CA LEU A 144 3.08 2.54 10.59
C LEU A 144 2.90 1.48 11.68
N ASN A 145 3.19 0.21 11.36
CA ASN A 145 3.12 -0.89 12.31
C ASN A 145 4.12 -0.70 13.46
N ASP A 146 3.61 -0.59 14.68
CA ASP A 146 4.40 -0.29 15.87
C ASP A 146 5.51 -1.32 16.14
N LYS A 147 5.26 -2.62 15.86
CA LYS A 147 6.26 -3.67 16.05
C LYS A 147 7.41 -3.54 15.07
N CYS A 148 7.11 -3.21 13.81
CA CYS A 148 8.14 -2.96 12.80
C CYS A 148 8.99 -1.75 13.21
N ILE A 149 8.34 -0.64 13.58
CA ILE A 149 9.03 0.59 14.00
C ILE A 149 9.90 0.36 15.24
N ALA A 150 9.43 -0.43 16.21
CA ALA A 150 10.19 -0.76 17.41
C ALA A 150 11.38 -1.69 17.15
N ALA A 151 11.31 -2.54 16.12
CA ALA A 151 12.38 -3.47 15.76
C ALA A 151 13.44 -2.85 14.85
N ALA A 152 13.11 -1.78 14.13
CA ALA A 152 14.04 -1.10 13.21
C ALA A 152 14.98 -0.12 13.94
N SER A 153 16.20 0.03 13.42
CA SER A 153 17.07 1.15 13.80
C SER A 153 16.46 2.48 13.33
N ASP A 154 16.88 3.60 13.93
CA ASP A 154 16.37 4.92 13.53
C ASP A 154 16.57 5.22 12.03
N GLU A 155 17.69 4.77 11.46
CA GLU A 155 18.00 4.91 10.04
C GLU A 155 17.09 4.08 9.12
N ASP A 156 16.54 2.98 9.63
CA ASP A 156 15.78 1.99 8.85
C ASP A 156 14.28 2.01 9.09
N LYS A 157 13.76 2.85 9.99
CA LYS A 157 12.32 2.97 10.28
C LYS A 157 11.47 3.22 9.02
N TRP A 158 11.99 3.95 8.03
CA TRP A 158 11.28 4.21 6.78
C TRP A 158 11.01 2.95 5.97
N LYS A 159 11.81 1.88 6.13
CA LYS A 159 11.59 0.59 5.46
C LYS A 159 10.30 -0.09 5.92
N CYS A 160 9.80 0.24 7.12
CA CYS A 160 8.48 -0.21 7.58
C CYS A 160 7.31 0.32 6.73
N ASN A 161 7.57 1.28 5.82
CA ASN A 161 6.60 1.75 4.83
C ASN A 161 6.48 0.81 3.61
N PHE A 162 7.16 -0.34 3.61
CA PHE A 162 7.08 -1.37 2.57
C PHE A 162 6.34 -2.61 3.06
N ALA A 163 5.49 -3.16 2.19
CA ALA A 163 4.75 -4.41 2.43
C ALA A 163 5.69 -5.59 2.77
N GLU A 164 6.82 -5.70 2.06
CA GLU A 164 7.79 -6.77 2.26
C GLU A 164 8.41 -6.79 3.66
N ILE A 165 8.58 -5.62 4.28
CA ILE A 165 9.13 -5.50 5.63
C ILE A 165 8.03 -5.70 6.67
N VAL A 166 6.92 -4.97 6.53
CA VAL A 166 5.84 -4.99 7.54
C VAL A 166 5.15 -6.36 7.67
N TYR A 167 5.12 -7.14 6.59
CA TYR A 167 4.51 -8.47 6.58
C TYR A 167 5.22 -9.45 7.54
N ALA A 168 6.50 -9.24 7.84
CA ALA A 168 7.20 -10.01 8.87
C ALA A 168 6.62 -9.78 10.27
N PHE A 169 6.11 -8.58 10.54
CA PHE A 169 5.59 -8.11 11.84
C PHE A 169 4.08 -8.20 11.99
N THR A 170 3.37 -8.57 10.91
CA THR A 170 1.90 -8.65 10.92
C THR A 170 1.44 -9.94 11.59
N ASP A 171 0.57 -9.82 12.59
CA ASP A 171 -0.07 -10.95 13.27
C ASP A 171 -1.40 -11.37 12.63
N ALA A 172 -2.21 -10.39 12.19
CA ALA A 172 -3.53 -10.69 11.68
C ALA A 172 -3.46 -11.49 10.36
N PRO A 173 -4.45 -12.33 10.06
CA PRO A 173 -4.43 -13.11 8.83
C PRO A 173 -4.55 -12.20 7.60
N ILE A 174 -3.51 -12.22 6.75
CA ILE A 174 -3.46 -11.54 5.46
C ILE A 174 -3.49 -12.58 4.34
N PHE A 175 -4.31 -12.34 3.32
CA PHE A 175 -4.31 -13.04 2.04
C PHE A 175 -3.82 -12.07 0.95
N PRO A 176 -2.51 -12.04 0.66
CA PRO A 176 -1.96 -11.09 -0.29
C PRO A 176 -2.25 -11.54 -1.72
N LEU A 177 -2.86 -10.68 -2.53
CA LEU A 177 -3.08 -10.90 -3.96
C LEU A 177 -2.24 -9.90 -4.76
N ASN A 178 -1.14 -10.35 -5.35
CA ASN A 178 -0.28 -9.47 -6.13
C ASN A 178 0.16 -10.16 -7.41
N SER A 179 0.12 -9.48 -8.55
CA SER A 179 0.72 -10.02 -9.78
C SER A 179 2.21 -10.28 -9.55
N ALA A 180 2.72 -11.40 -10.08
CA ALA A 180 4.15 -11.68 -10.11
C ALA A 180 4.92 -10.63 -10.95
N LYS A 181 4.22 -10.00 -11.90
CA LYS A 181 4.69 -8.89 -12.72
C LYS A 181 3.67 -7.77 -12.64
N ASP A 182 3.69 -7.06 -11.52
CA ASP A 182 2.87 -5.86 -11.39
C ASP A 182 3.32 -4.80 -12.40
N SER A 183 2.37 -4.25 -13.16
CA SER A 183 2.66 -3.33 -14.25
C SER A 183 3.25 -2.02 -13.75
N TRP A 184 2.73 -1.52 -12.63
CA TRP A 184 3.21 -0.29 -12.02
C TRP A 184 4.61 -0.48 -11.48
N GLN A 185 4.88 -1.55 -10.72
CA GLN A 185 6.22 -1.88 -10.24
C GLN A 185 7.22 -2.05 -11.40
N THR A 186 6.83 -2.75 -12.46
CA THR A 186 7.72 -2.96 -13.61
C THR A 186 8.11 -1.64 -14.25
N GLY A 187 7.16 -0.74 -14.48
CA GLY A 187 7.44 0.57 -15.10
C GLY A 187 8.11 1.57 -14.16
N CYS A 188 7.67 1.64 -12.90
CA CYS A 188 8.01 2.71 -11.98
C CYS A 188 9.15 2.37 -11.02
N ILE A 189 9.36 1.10 -10.68
CA ILE A 189 10.42 0.68 -9.75
C ILE A 189 11.60 0.13 -10.53
N LEU A 190 11.36 -0.89 -11.37
CA LEU A 190 12.43 -1.49 -12.16
C LEU A 190 12.90 -0.56 -13.28
N ALA A 191 11.98 0.23 -13.85
CA ALA A 191 12.23 1.20 -14.93
C ALA A 191 13.12 0.64 -16.07
N PRO A 192 12.74 -0.48 -16.70
CA PRO A 192 13.56 -1.16 -17.70
C PRO A 192 13.66 -0.41 -19.05
N GLU A 193 12.86 0.65 -19.22
CA GLU A 193 12.84 1.47 -20.44
C GLU A 193 13.17 2.93 -20.10
N PHE A 194 14.06 3.53 -20.89
CA PHE A 194 14.33 4.97 -20.82
C PHE A 194 13.10 5.75 -21.31
N THR A 195 12.64 6.72 -20.53
CA THR A 195 11.57 7.65 -20.94
C THR A 195 12.08 8.52 -22.09
N ALA A 196 11.51 8.35 -23.28
CA ALA A 196 11.92 9.09 -24.48
C ALA A 196 11.55 10.60 -24.49
N VAL A 197 11.07 11.16 -23.38
CA VAL A 197 10.51 12.53 -23.36
C VAL A 197 11.53 13.57 -22.85
N TYR A 198 11.82 14.46 -23.79
CA TYR A 198 12.76 15.57 -23.93
C TYR A 198 12.79 16.70 -22.84
N PRO A 199 13.90 17.49 -22.75
CA PRO A 199 15.22 17.24 -23.34
C PRO A 199 16.19 16.71 -22.28
N GLN A 200 16.66 15.48 -22.49
CA GLN A 200 17.84 14.88 -21.86
C GLN A 200 17.66 14.38 -20.42
N GLN A 201 16.81 13.37 -20.23
CA GLN A 201 17.07 12.42 -19.15
C GLN A 201 18.11 11.40 -19.66
N THR A 202 19.31 11.41 -19.06
CA THR A 202 20.40 10.45 -19.31
C THR A 202 20.43 9.33 -18.26
N THR A 203 19.38 9.23 -17.45
CA THR A 203 19.26 8.36 -16.29
C THR A 203 17.87 7.75 -16.23
N ALA A 204 17.75 6.53 -15.70
CA ALA A 204 16.46 5.90 -15.41
C ALA A 204 15.73 6.50 -14.19
N ASP A 205 15.85 7.82 -13.98
CA ASP A 205 15.20 8.53 -12.87
C ASP A 205 13.69 8.56 -13.13
N ASN A 206 12.97 7.76 -12.34
CA ASN A 206 11.54 7.53 -12.42
C ASN A 206 10.73 8.78 -11.96
N GLY A 207 10.71 9.82 -12.79
CA GLY A 207 9.89 11.02 -12.58
C GLY A 207 8.55 11.04 -13.31
N ASN A 208 8.29 10.10 -14.22
CA ASN A 208 7.08 10.12 -15.06
C ASN A 208 6.63 8.72 -15.51
N CYS A 209 6.02 7.95 -14.62
CA CYS A 209 5.34 6.69 -14.95
C CYS A 209 4.23 6.85 -16.02
N SER A 210 3.81 8.08 -16.29
CA SER A 210 2.79 8.45 -17.28
C SER A 210 3.34 8.70 -18.70
N ALA A 211 4.65 8.63 -18.93
CA ALA A 211 5.28 9.01 -20.20
C ALA A 211 6.06 7.89 -20.92
N VAL A 212 5.67 6.62 -20.75
CA VAL A 212 6.21 5.51 -21.56
C VAL A 212 5.25 5.22 -22.73
N PRO A 213 5.51 5.73 -23.95
CA PRO A 213 4.74 5.34 -25.14
C PRO A 213 5.14 3.93 -25.61
N GLY A 214 4.17 3.02 -25.74
CA GLY A 214 4.41 1.66 -26.26
C GLY A 214 3.82 0.49 -25.44
N TRP A 215 3.16 0.78 -24.31
CA TRP A 215 2.68 -0.21 -23.34
C TRP A 215 1.66 -1.24 -23.89
N GLN A 216 1.21 -1.11 -25.13
CA GLN A 216 0.31 -2.09 -25.77
C GLN A 216 1.01 -3.37 -26.24
N THR A 217 2.35 -3.49 -26.22
CA THR A 217 3.03 -4.56 -27.00
C THR A 217 4.09 -5.44 -26.34
N SER A 218 4.42 -5.33 -25.04
CA SER A 218 5.51 -6.13 -24.44
C SER A 218 5.05 -7.14 -23.37
N GLN A 219 4.33 -8.19 -23.81
CA GLN A 219 4.00 -9.37 -22.97
C GLN A 219 5.12 -10.44 -22.91
N GLU A 220 6.23 -10.28 -23.61
CA GLU A 220 7.22 -11.37 -23.72
C GLU A 220 8.57 -11.01 -23.15
N ARG A 221 8.77 -11.34 -21.87
CA ARG A 221 9.90 -12.15 -21.36
C ARG A 221 10.10 -11.96 -19.86
N LEU A 222 10.91 -12.86 -19.32
CA LEU A 222 11.51 -12.88 -18.00
C LEU A 222 10.76 -13.71 -16.96
N ARG A 223 11.42 -14.80 -16.56
CA ARG A 223 11.08 -15.74 -15.50
C ARG A 223 12.14 -15.65 -14.40
N LYS A 224 11.70 -15.96 -13.18
CA LYS A 224 12.40 -16.26 -11.92
C LYS A 224 12.63 -15.06 -11.00
N PHE A 225 12.14 -15.15 -9.76
CA PHE A 225 12.94 -15.20 -8.52
C PHE A 225 12.06 -15.54 -7.29
N HIS A 226 12.59 -16.34 -6.37
CA HIS A 226 12.04 -16.65 -5.03
C HIS A 226 13.20 -17.07 -4.10
N ARG A 227 13.37 -16.46 -2.92
CA ARG A 227 13.77 -17.08 -1.62
C ARG A 227 13.48 -16.13 -0.43
N GLY A 228 12.70 -16.59 0.55
CA GLY A 228 12.43 -15.92 1.84
C GLY A 228 11.63 -16.83 2.79
N PRO A 229 11.67 -16.63 4.13
CA PRO A 229 11.18 -17.60 5.12
C PRO A 229 9.67 -17.62 5.39
N LYS A 230 8.89 -16.59 5.00
CA LYS A 230 7.41 -16.66 4.90
C LYS A 230 7.03 -16.82 3.42
N ARG A 231 6.35 -17.91 3.05
CA ARG A 231 6.15 -18.31 1.63
C ARG A 231 4.87 -17.71 1.05
N LEU A 232 4.96 -16.62 0.27
CA LEU A 232 3.97 -16.37 -0.78
C LEU A 232 4.19 -17.36 -1.92
N GLN A 233 3.18 -18.18 -2.26
CA GLN A 233 3.25 -19.09 -3.40
C GLN A 233 2.73 -18.38 -4.65
N CYS A 234 3.62 -17.91 -5.52
CA CYS A 234 3.21 -17.16 -6.70
C CYS A 234 2.98 -18.05 -7.92
N ILE A 235 1.77 -17.98 -8.48
CA ILE A 235 1.42 -18.51 -9.81
C ILE A 235 1.43 -17.37 -10.84
N PRO A 236 1.44 -17.65 -12.16
CA PRO A 236 1.62 -16.63 -13.20
C PRO A 236 0.62 -15.46 -13.15
N GLU A 237 -0.56 -15.67 -12.56
CA GLU A 237 -1.64 -14.68 -12.46
C GLU A 237 -1.73 -13.99 -11.08
N GLY A 238 -0.88 -14.38 -10.12
CA GLY A 238 -0.85 -13.76 -8.79
C GLY A 238 -0.21 -14.62 -7.70
N CYS A 239 0.16 -13.99 -6.60
CA CYS A 239 0.56 -14.66 -5.38
C CYS A 239 -0.66 -15.16 -4.60
N LEU A 240 -0.63 -16.43 -4.21
CA LEU A 240 -1.65 -17.12 -3.44
C LEU A 240 -0.98 -17.74 -2.22
N GLU A 241 -1.55 -17.57 -1.03
CA GLU A 241 -1.22 -18.42 0.12
C GLU A 241 -2.44 -19.31 0.40
N ARG A 242 -2.26 -20.64 0.33
CA ARG A 242 -3.30 -21.61 0.73
C ARG A 242 -3.49 -21.51 2.23
N ILE A 243 -4.70 -21.16 2.64
CA ILE A 243 -5.17 -21.35 4.01
C ILE A 243 -5.35 -22.86 4.21
N HIS A 244 -4.54 -23.46 5.08
CA HIS A 244 -4.88 -24.72 5.76
C HIS A 244 -5.53 -24.40 7.10
#